data_AF-A0A327J9C7-F1
#
_entry.id   AF-A0A327J9C7-F1
#
_cell.length_a   1.000
_cell.length_b   1.000
_cell.length_c   1.000
_cell.angle_alpha   90.00
_cell.angle_beta   90.00
_cell.angle_gamma   90.00
#
_symmetry.space_group_name_H-M   'P 1'
#
loop_
_entity.id
_entity.type
_entity.pdbx_description
1 polymer ?
#
loop_
_entity_poly.entity_id
_entity_poly.type
_entity_poly.pdbx_seq_one_letter_code
_entity_poly.pdbx_strand_id
1 'polypeptide(L)'
;MQISNYSVPNFHPKAASKPSFGGSAVQELTAIIPNTKVAKNLTQLDRNAFSYYIYARKFPNGITAEDIKSISKFEGSEFMIQAYELLTKKLGLSPDIRPPFSGVPQIKGDALGAYMPTTNMIVVDMQKIQNLKISKGNIFGFIRHELQHFLQNTAVLRHETIGEQAIEKMKTNYINAEKATAINAVKMLPMEQLEQMLANNTEALTHIRMVKDCLEKGTLEDLEPYYEKMGKEYTQNLINLRQKLIDKLGLIKKDSNQTKKIQGYFNEFDKIGYYNSDGQVNLAKYLKSKIEQEAILSQLQAQFEYSQEPCFMHYAKTEFLKSLENPESLKDIERIHKVSKNATNGV
;
A
#
# COMPACT_ATOMS: atom_id res chain seq x y z
N MET A 1 18.82 -29.99 -11.26
CA MET A 1 17.47 -30.02 -10.66
C MET A 1 16.64 -28.97 -11.39
N GLN A 2 15.86 -29.39 -12.40
CA GLN A 2 15.04 -28.49 -13.22
C GLN A 2 13.81 -28.07 -12.42
N ILE A 3 13.68 -26.78 -12.13
CA ILE A 3 12.43 -26.22 -11.63
C ILE A 3 11.61 -25.83 -12.86
N SER A 4 10.49 -26.52 -13.00
CA SER A 4 9.57 -26.50 -14.13
C SER A 4 9.03 -25.11 -14.49
N ASN A 5 8.96 -24.85 -15.79
CA ASN A 5 8.17 -23.81 -16.44
C ASN A 5 6.69 -23.90 -16.03
N TYR A 6 6.27 -23.08 -15.06
CA TYR A 6 4.85 -22.80 -14.84
C TYR A 6 4.47 -21.52 -15.56
N SER A 7 4.07 -21.66 -16.84
CA SER A 7 3.24 -20.66 -17.48
C SER A 7 1.90 -20.61 -16.74
N VAL A 8 1.54 -19.44 -16.23
CA VAL A 8 0.21 -19.15 -15.69
C VAL A 8 -0.80 -19.45 -16.79
N PRO A 9 -1.72 -20.42 -16.63
CA PRO A 9 -2.87 -20.48 -17.52
C PRO A 9 -3.65 -19.19 -17.31
N ASN A 10 -3.90 -18.44 -18.38
CA ASN A 10 -4.96 -17.45 -18.38
C ASN A 10 -6.21 -18.16 -17.84
N PHE A 11 -6.61 -17.80 -16.63
CA PHE A 11 -7.91 -18.22 -16.11
C PHE A 11 -8.95 -17.44 -16.91
N HIS A 12 -9.29 -17.95 -18.08
CA HIS A 12 -10.58 -17.67 -18.68
C HIS A 12 -11.55 -18.58 -17.93
N PRO A 13 -12.37 -18.05 -16.99
CA PRO A 13 -13.46 -18.86 -16.47
C PRO A 13 -14.24 -19.34 -17.69
N LYS A 14 -14.28 -20.66 -17.92
CA LYS A 14 -15.30 -21.22 -18.79
C LYS A 14 -16.61 -20.62 -18.31
N ALA A 15 -17.36 -20.01 -19.23
CA ALA A 15 -18.69 -19.51 -18.96
C ALA A 15 -19.55 -20.70 -18.51
N ALA A 16 -19.50 -21.02 -17.22
CA ALA A 16 -20.51 -21.81 -16.57
C ALA A 16 -21.78 -20.99 -16.72
N SER A 17 -22.82 -21.61 -17.30
CA SER A 17 -24.16 -21.06 -17.40
C SER A 17 -24.50 -20.37 -16.07
N LYS A 18 -24.61 -19.04 -16.11
CA LYS A 18 -24.83 -18.20 -14.93
C LYS A 18 -26.11 -18.68 -14.23
N PRO A 19 -26.07 -19.15 -12.98
CA PRO A 19 -27.25 -19.05 -12.16
C PRO A 19 -27.43 -17.56 -11.83
N SER A 20 -28.59 -17.01 -12.19
CA SER A 20 -28.97 -15.65 -11.83
C SER A 20 -29.18 -15.58 -10.31
N PHE A 21 -28.15 -15.20 -9.56
CA PHE A 21 -28.28 -14.98 -8.12
C PHE A 21 -28.47 -13.49 -7.82
N GLY A 22 -29.66 -13.15 -7.32
CA GLY A 22 -30.03 -11.86 -6.74
C GLY A 22 -29.98 -11.86 -5.21
N GLY A 23 -28.98 -12.55 -4.61
CA GLY A 23 -28.79 -12.61 -3.16
C GLY A 23 -27.78 -11.58 -2.63
N SER A 24 -27.77 -11.37 -1.31
CA SER A 24 -26.79 -10.52 -0.61
C SER A 24 -25.38 -11.14 -0.63
N ALA A 25 -24.33 -10.36 -0.42
CA ALA A 25 -22.94 -10.86 -0.36
C ALA A 25 -22.78 -11.96 0.70
N VAL A 26 -23.47 -11.81 1.83
CA VAL A 26 -23.48 -12.79 2.92
C VAL A 26 -24.07 -14.12 2.47
N GLN A 27 -25.19 -14.11 1.73
CA GLN A 27 -25.80 -15.33 1.22
C GLN A 27 -24.88 -16.06 0.24
N GLU A 28 -24.16 -15.33 -0.61
CA GLU A 28 -23.23 -15.95 -1.56
C GLU A 28 -21.98 -16.51 -0.90
N LEU A 29 -21.43 -15.81 0.09
CA LEU A 29 -20.25 -16.28 0.82
C LEU A 29 -20.56 -17.48 1.71
N THR A 30 -21.78 -17.57 2.25
CA THR A 30 -22.20 -18.69 3.11
C THR A 30 -22.84 -19.85 2.35
N ALA A 31 -23.08 -19.70 1.05
CA ALA A 31 -23.63 -20.78 0.21
C ALA A 31 -22.68 -21.99 0.16
N ILE A 32 -23.24 -23.19 0.31
CA ILE A 32 -22.51 -24.45 0.19
C ILE A 32 -22.11 -24.67 -1.27
N ILE A 33 -20.82 -24.92 -1.52
CA ILE A 33 -20.31 -25.28 -2.84
C ILE A 33 -20.56 -26.76 -3.13
N PRO A 34 -20.70 -27.16 -4.41
CA PRO A 34 -20.90 -28.56 -4.78
C PRO A 34 -19.82 -29.47 -4.20
N ASN A 35 -20.25 -30.59 -3.61
CA ASN A 35 -19.35 -31.58 -3.05
C ASN A 35 -18.43 -32.16 -4.13
N THR A 36 -17.17 -32.39 -3.76
CA THR A 36 -16.20 -33.15 -4.55
C THR A 36 -15.82 -34.43 -3.81
N LYS A 37 -14.96 -35.26 -4.41
CA LYS A 37 -14.41 -36.45 -3.75
C LYS A 37 -13.63 -36.12 -2.47
N VAL A 38 -13.03 -34.93 -2.39
CA VAL A 38 -12.11 -34.53 -1.31
C VAL A 38 -12.59 -33.35 -0.46
N ALA A 39 -13.68 -32.69 -0.86
CA ALA A 39 -14.26 -31.56 -0.15
C ALA A 39 -15.78 -31.73 -0.07
N LYS A 40 -16.31 -31.79 1.15
CA LYS A 40 -17.74 -31.96 1.43
C LYS A 40 -18.23 -30.84 2.34
N ASN A 41 -19.43 -30.33 2.09
CA ASN A 41 -20.13 -29.33 2.90
C ASN A 41 -19.32 -28.05 3.13
N LEU A 42 -18.47 -27.67 2.18
CA LEU A 42 -17.72 -26.41 2.24
C LEU A 42 -18.60 -25.27 1.75
N THR A 43 -18.43 -24.09 2.32
CA THR A 43 -19.04 -22.85 1.84
C THR A 43 -18.13 -22.13 0.83
N GLN A 44 -18.65 -21.12 0.14
CA GLN A 44 -17.83 -20.26 -0.71
C GLN A 44 -16.76 -19.50 0.12
N LEU A 45 -17.08 -19.11 1.36
CA LEU A 45 -16.13 -18.53 2.31
C LEU A 45 -14.98 -19.49 2.62
N ASP A 46 -15.27 -20.77 2.85
CA ASP A 46 -14.23 -21.80 3.07
C ASP A 46 -13.25 -21.87 1.88
N ARG A 47 -13.80 -21.91 0.67
CA ARG A 47 -12.98 -21.94 -0.54
C ARG A 47 -12.13 -20.68 -0.69
N ASN A 48 -12.70 -19.51 -0.41
CA ASN A 48 -12.02 -18.23 -0.50
C ASN A 48 -10.91 -18.12 0.55
N ALA A 49 -11.21 -18.42 1.81
CA ALA A 49 -10.24 -18.40 2.90
C ALA A 49 -9.08 -19.38 2.65
N PHE A 50 -9.35 -20.57 2.10
CA PHE A 50 -8.28 -21.52 1.75
C PHE A 50 -7.41 -20.99 0.62
N SER A 51 -8.03 -20.41 -0.42
CA SER A 51 -7.29 -19.79 -1.51
C SER A 51 -6.41 -18.65 -0.99
N TYR A 52 -6.96 -17.77 -0.15
CA TYR A 52 -6.21 -16.68 0.47
C TYR A 52 -5.05 -17.19 1.32
N TYR A 53 -5.25 -18.23 2.14
CA TYR A 53 -4.17 -18.85 2.90
C TYR A 53 -3.02 -19.28 1.99
N ILE A 54 -3.30 -20.00 0.90
CA ILE A 54 -2.28 -20.46 -0.05
C ILE A 54 -1.49 -19.28 -0.64
N TYR A 55 -2.14 -18.16 -0.93
CA TYR A 55 -1.48 -16.96 -1.44
C TYR A 55 -0.72 -16.18 -0.35
N ALA A 56 -1.31 -16.02 0.84
CA ALA A 56 -0.75 -15.29 1.97
C ALA A 56 0.55 -15.93 2.50
N ARG A 57 0.67 -17.27 2.40
CA ARG A 57 1.92 -17.99 2.74
C ARG A 57 3.15 -17.57 1.93
N LYS A 58 2.99 -16.79 0.86
CA LYS A 58 4.12 -16.20 0.12
C LYS A 58 4.76 -15.00 0.84
N PHE A 59 4.13 -14.51 1.90
CA PHE A 59 4.56 -13.35 2.68
C PHE A 59 4.85 -13.70 4.15
N PRO A 60 5.64 -14.76 4.45
CA PRO A 60 5.90 -15.12 5.84
C PRO A 60 6.74 -14.04 6.51
N ASN A 61 6.34 -13.61 7.71
CA ASN A 61 7.17 -12.69 8.51
C ASN A 61 7.92 -13.45 9.62
N GLY A 62 7.54 -14.69 9.94
CA GLY A 62 8.17 -15.47 11.00
C GLY A 62 7.99 -14.82 12.39
N ILE A 63 6.83 -14.21 12.61
CA ILE A 63 6.44 -13.60 13.89
C ILE A 63 6.06 -14.71 14.86
N THR A 64 6.65 -14.71 16.05
CA THR A 64 6.34 -15.68 17.11
C THR A 64 5.38 -15.11 18.15
N ALA A 65 4.85 -15.97 19.01
CA ALA A 65 4.03 -15.58 20.15
C ALA A 65 4.79 -14.62 21.09
N GLU A 66 6.07 -14.87 21.31
CA GLU A 66 6.95 -14.04 22.14
C GLU A 66 7.16 -12.65 21.54
N ASP A 67 7.33 -12.56 20.21
CA ASP A 67 7.43 -11.28 19.52
C ASP A 67 6.17 -10.44 19.77
N ILE A 68 4.99 -11.05 19.58
CA ILE A 68 3.71 -10.35 19.80
C ILE A 68 3.53 -9.97 21.26
N LYS A 69 3.85 -10.85 22.20
CA LYS A 69 3.81 -10.55 23.63
C LYS A 69 4.72 -9.38 23.98
N SER A 70 5.89 -9.28 23.34
CA SER A 70 6.87 -8.23 23.59
C SER A 70 6.39 -6.84 23.18
N ILE A 71 5.64 -6.74 22.07
CA ILE A 71 5.12 -5.47 21.56
C ILE A 71 3.72 -5.14 22.10
N SER A 72 2.92 -6.15 22.47
CA SER A 72 1.54 -5.96 22.92
C SER A 72 1.41 -5.24 24.25
N LYS A 73 2.50 -5.06 24.99
CA LYS A 73 2.56 -4.28 26.23
C LYS A 73 2.48 -2.77 26.02
N PHE A 74 2.78 -2.30 24.81
CA PHE A 74 2.77 -0.87 24.46
C PHE A 74 1.40 -0.45 23.92
N GLU A 75 1.06 0.83 24.03
CA GLU A 75 -0.21 1.40 23.56
C GLU A 75 0.04 2.56 22.59
N GLY A 76 -1.00 2.91 21.81
CA GLY A 76 -1.00 4.10 20.95
C GLY A 76 0.20 4.18 19.99
N SER A 77 0.86 5.33 19.95
CA SER A 77 2.02 5.57 19.08
C SER A 77 3.24 4.73 19.43
N GLU A 78 3.42 4.35 20.70
CA GLU A 78 4.54 3.51 21.12
C GLU A 78 4.38 2.09 20.56
N PHE A 79 3.16 1.54 20.58
CA PHE A 79 2.86 0.26 19.93
C PHE A 79 3.24 0.28 18.44
N MET A 80 2.89 1.35 17.72
CA MET A 80 3.20 1.47 16.29
C MET A 80 4.70 1.45 16.01
N ILE A 81 5.48 2.21 16.78
CA ILE A 81 6.94 2.27 16.63
C ILE A 81 7.53 0.87 16.85
N GLN A 82 7.10 0.19 17.90
CA GLN A 82 7.60 -1.15 18.25
C GLN A 82 7.17 -2.21 17.23
N ALA A 83 5.94 -2.12 16.70
CA ALA A 83 5.46 -2.96 15.61
C ALA A 83 6.26 -2.73 14.33
N TYR A 84 6.52 -1.48 13.96
CA TYR A 84 7.34 -1.12 12.79
C TYR A 84 8.79 -1.62 12.93
N GLU A 85 9.41 -1.47 14.12
CA GLU A 85 10.75 -1.99 14.39
C GLU A 85 10.82 -3.51 14.28
N LEU A 86 9.86 -4.22 14.87
CA LEU A 86 9.76 -5.67 14.76
C LEU A 86 9.61 -6.11 13.30
N LEU A 87 8.66 -5.53 12.57
CA LEU A 87 8.36 -5.90 11.19
C LEU A 87 9.54 -5.63 10.26
N THR A 88 10.18 -4.46 10.37
CA THR A 88 11.37 -4.13 9.56
C THR A 88 12.53 -5.07 9.85
N LYS A 89 12.77 -5.41 11.12
CA LYS A 89 13.78 -6.42 11.51
C LYS A 89 13.48 -7.79 10.90
N LYS A 90 12.23 -8.24 10.96
CA LYS A 90 11.80 -9.55 10.43
C LYS A 90 11.87 -9.63 8.91
N LEU A 91 11.71 -8.50 8.23
CA LEU A 91 11.91 -8.36 6.79
C LEU A 91 13.39 -8.20 6.39
N GLY A 92 14.33 -8.19 7.35
CA GLY A 92 15.76 -8.03 7.08
C GLY A 92 16.15 -6.62 6.63
N LEU A 93 15.34 -5.60 6.97
CA LEU A 93 15.60 -4.21 6.62
C LEU A 93 16.45 -3.55 7.70
N SER A 94 17.68 -3.19 7.36
CA SER A 94 18.56 -2.46 8.27
C SER A 94 18.15 -0.98 8.39
N PRO A 95 18.54 -0.28 9.49
CA PRO A 95 18.12 1.10 9.74
C PRO A 95 18.45 2.09 8.62
N ASP A 96 19.50 1.83 7.83
CA ASP A 96 19.98 2.66 6.73
C ASP A 96 19.20 2.49 5.42
N ILE A 97 18.39 1.43 5.29
CA ILE A 97 17.57 1.16 4.10
C ILE A 97 16.07 1.09 4.38
N ARG A 98 15.64 0.95 5.64
CA ARG A 98 14.21 0.92 5.98
C ARG A 98 13.56 2.29 5.70
N PRO A 99 12.30 2.33 5.23
CA PRO A 99 11.64 3.59 4.89
C PRO A 99 11.34 4.40 6.15
N PRO A 100 11.58 5.72 6.19
CA PRO A 100 11.15 6.54 7.33
C PRO A 100 9.67 6.33 7.65
N PHE A 101 9.34 6.30 8.94
CA PHE A 101 7.98 6.13 9.45
C PHE A 101 7.60 7.39 10.23
N SER A 102 6.71 8.21 9.66
CA SER A 102 6.44 9.55 10.16
C SER A 102 4.95 9.80 10.38
N GLY A 103 4.61 10.41 11.51
CA GLY A 103 3.27 10.91 11.77
C GLY A 103 3.02 12.24 11.05
N VAL A 104 1.85 12.36 10.41
CA VAL A 104 1.34 13.62 9.87
C VAL A 104 0.03 14.00 10.57
N PRO A 105 -0.32 15.30 10.67
CA PRO A 105 -1.49 15.74 11.42
C PRO A 105 -2.80 15.15 10.93
N GLN A 106 -2.97 15.04 9.60
CA GLN A 106 -4.16 14.49 8.97
C GLN A 106 -3.84 14.02 7.55
N ILE A 107 -4.42 12.89 7.15
CA ILE A 107 -4.44 12.40 5.77
C ILE A 107 -5.88 12.49 5.25
N LYS A 108 -6.05 12.99 4.02
CA LYS A 108 -7.38 13.07 3.39
C LYS A 108 -8.02 11.69 3.24
N GLY A 109 -9.35 11.63 3.38
CA GLY A 109 -10.13 10.41 3.26
C GLY A 109 -10.03 9.53 4.52
N ASP A 110 -10.29 8.23 4.36
CA ASP A 110 -10.39 7.27 5.48
C ASP A 110 -9.09 6.50 5.77
N ALA A 111 -8.04 6.67 4.96
CA ALA A 111 -6.78 5.94 5.11
C ALA A 111 -6.06 6.25 6.44
N LEU A 112 -5.53 5.22 7.10
CA LEU A 112 -4.72 5.34 8.33
C LEU A 112 -3.32 5.90 8.06
N GLY A 113 -2.86 5.77 6.82
CA GLY A 113 -1.54 6.11 6.36
C GLY A 113 -1.35 5.66 4.93
N ALA A 114 -0.16 5.92 4.39
CA ALA A 114 0.22 5.47 3.06
C ALA A 114 1.74 5.43 2.93
N TYR A 115 2.23 4.49 2.13
CA TYR A 115 3.56 4.53 1.57
C TYR A 115 3.60 5.51 0.39
N MET A 116 4.57 6.42 0.42
CA MET A 116 4.80 7.42 -0.60
C MET A 116 6.01 7.00 -1.45
N PRO A 117 5.81 6.51 -2.69
CA PRO A 117 6.91 5.92 -3.47
C PRO A 117 7.99 6.92 -3.89
N THR A 118 7.64 8.20 -4.07
CA THR A 118 8.59 9.27 -4.43
C THR A 118 9.49 9.63 -3.25
N THR A 119 8.92 9.86 -2.06
CA THR A 119 9.71 10.16 -0.86
C THR A 119 10.22 8.91 -0.14
N ASN A 120 9.85 7.72 -0.63
CA ASN A 120 10.20 6.42 -0.07
C ASN A 120 9.95 6.32 1.45
N MET A 121 8.83 6.89 1.89
CA MET A 121 8.47 6.99 3.32
C MET A 121 7.07 6.44 3.57
N ILE A 122 6.83 6.01 4.79
CA ILE A 122 5.49 5.67 5.28
C ILE A 122 5.02 6.84 6.13
N VAL A 123 3.87 7.42 5.76
CA VAL A 123 3.20 8.45 6.55
C VAL A 123 1.97 7.87 7.22
N VAL A 124 1.70 8.30 8.46
CA VAL A 124 0.54 7.85 9.22
C VAL A 124 -0.25 9.02 9.80
N ASP A 125 -1.58 8.91 9.81
CA ASP A 125 -2.48 9.92 10.33
C ASP A 125 -2.56 9.83 11.86
N MET A 126 -1.87 10.76 12.53
CA MET A 126 -1.75 10.74 13.99
C MET A 126 -3.09 10.97 14.69
N GLN A 127 -4.00 11.75 14.11
CA GLN A 127 -5.32 11.97 14.70
C GLN A 127 -6.15 10.68 14.67
N LYS A 128 -6.12 9.94 13.56
CA LYS A 128 -6.83 8.67 13.44
C LYS A 128 -6.29 7.61 14.39
N ILE A 129 -4.98 7.55 14.53
CA ILE A 129 -4.33 6.60 15.45
C ILE A 129 -4.72 6.88 16.91
N GLN A 130 -4.84 8.15 17.28
CA GLN A 130 -5.20 8.54 18.65
C GLN A 130 -6.71 8.41 18.94
N ASN A 131 -7.56 8.63 17.94
CA ASN A 131 -9.00 8.78 18.14
C ASN A 131 -9.83 7.56 17.73
N LEU A 132 -9.33 6.69 16.85
CA LEU A 132 -10.06 5.51 16.41
C LEU A 132 -9.71 4.31 17.29
N LYS A 133 -10.75 3.54 17.70
CA LYS A 133 -10.62 2.26 18.41
C LYS A 133 -10.11 1.15 17.46
N ILE A 134 -8.96 1.35 16.83
CA ILE A 134 -8.35 0.40 15.92
C ILE A 134 -7.62 -0.66 16.75
N SER A 135 -7.87 -1.93 16.47
CA SER A 135 -7.18 -3.01 17.16
C SER A 135 -5.68 -2.99 16.83
N LYS A 136 -4.85 -3.39 17.79
CA LYS A 136 -3.40 -3.55 17.58
C LYS A 136 -3.08 -4.48 16.41
N GLY A 137 -3.87 -5.53 16.20
CA GLY A 137 -3.75 -6.42 15.04
C GLY A 137 -3.97 -5.71 13.72
N ASN A 138 -4.94 -4.78 13.63
CA ASN A 138 -5.17 -3.99 12.43
C ASN A 138 -4.06 -2.97 12.17
N ILE A 139 -3.53 -2.34 13.22
CA ILE A 139 -2.35 -1.47 13.11
C ILE A 139 -1.14 -2.27 12.62
N PHE A 140 -0.90 -3.45 13.20
CA PHE A 140 0.20 -4.34 12.82
C PHE A 140 0.10 -4.77 11.34
N GLY A 141 -1.10 -5.17 10.92
CA GLY A 141 -1.41 -5.49 9.53
C GLY A 141 -1.20 -4.31 8.58
N PHE A 142 -1.66 -3.11 8.95
CA PHE A 142 -1.47 -1.89 8.17
C PHE A 142 0.01 -1.55 7.98
N ILE A 143 0.83 -1.60 9.03
CA ILE A 143 2.27 -1.32 8.89
C ILE A 143 2.90 -2.34 7.92
N ARG A 144 2.49 -3.61 7.99
CA ARG A 144 2.99 -4.63 7.07
C ARG A 144 2.50 -4.43 5.62
N HIS A 145 1.30 -3.87 5.43
CA HIS A 145 0.77 -3.44 4.13
C HIS A 145 1.71 -2.42 3.50
N GLU A 146 2.01 -1.33 4.20
CA GLU A 146 2.85 -0.26 3.66
C GLU A 146 4.31 -0.70 3.45
N LEU A 147 4.82 -1.57 4.33
CA LEU A 147 6.11 -2.21 4.11
C LEU A 147 6.13 -3.10 2.86
N GLN A 148 4.99 -3.68 2.45
CA GLN A 148 4.92 -4.43 1.20
C GLN A 148 5.08 -3.51 -0.01
N HIS A 149 4.47 -2.32 0.00
CA HIS A 149 4.69 -1.33 -1.06
C HIS A 149 6.14 -0.87 -1.11
N PHE A 150 6.76 -0.64 0.05
CA PHE A 150 8.19 -0.38 0.12
C PHE A 150 9.03 -1.51 -0.51
N LEU A 151 8.76 -2.78 -0.19
CA LEU A 151 9.47 -3.91 -0.79
C LEU A 151 9.27 -4.00 -2.31
N GLN A 152 8.07 -3.69 -2.79
CA GLN A 152 7.79 -3.64 -4.23
C GLN A 152 8.58 -2.51 -4.91
N ASN A 153 8.63 -1.32 -4.31
CA ASN A 153 9.36 -0.17 -4.85
C ASN A 153 10.88 -0.35 -4.78
N THR A 154 11.40 -0.95 -3.71
CA THR A 154 12.83 -1.30 -3.63
C THR A 154 13.23 -2.35 -4.66
N ALA A 155 12.36 -3.31 -4.98
CA ALA A 155 12.59 -4.26 -6.07
C ALA A 155 12.68 -3.55 -7.43
N VAL A 156 11.87 -2.51 -7.66
CA VAL A 156 11.96 -1.63 -8.85
C VAL A 156 13.31 -0.91 -8.88
N LEU A 157 13.69 -0.22 -7.80
CA LEU A 157 14.95 0.53 -7.72
C LEU A 157 16.20 -0.35 -7.88
N ARG A 158 16.18 -1.56 -7.31
CA ARG A 158 17.29 -2.53 -7.36
C ARG A 158 17.41 -3.27 -8.70
N HIS A 159 16.45 -3.11 -9.61
CA HIS A 159 16.53 -3.77 -10.91
C HIS A 159 17.53 -3.05 -11.82
N GLU A 160 18.31 -3.83 -12.56
CA GLU A 160 19.42 -3.35 -13.40
C GLU A 160 18.99 -2.27 -14.40
N THR A 161 17.97 -2.55 -15.21
CA THR A 161 17.46 -1.59 -16.22
C THR A 161 16.28 -0.74 -15.75
N ILE A 162 15.28 -1.34 -15.11
CA ILE A 162 14.07 -0.65 -14.62
C ILE A 162 14.41 0.38 -13.55
N GLY A 163 15.42 0.14 -12.70
CA GLY A 163 15.79 1.07 -11.62
C GLY A 163 16.22 2.46 -12.13
N GLU A 164 16.91 2.53 -13.27
CA GLU A 164 17.31 3.80 -13.89
C GLU A 164 16.11 4.55 -14.45
N GLN A 165 15.19 3.85 -15.10
CA GLN A 165 13.93 4.42 -15.59
C GLN A 165 13.07 4.95 -14.44
N ALA A 166 13.06 4.22 -13.31
CA ALA A 166 12.32 4.61 -12.12
C ALA A 166 12.86 5.91 -11.52
N ILE A 167 14.17 6.12 -11.46
CA ILE A 167 14.77 7.36 -10.93
C ILE A 167 14.29 8.58 -11.73
N GLU A 168 14.40 8.53 -13.06
CA GLU A 168 13.98 9.63 -13.93
C GLU A 168 12.48 9.94 -13.80
N LYS A 169 11.67 8.89 -13.71
CA LYS A 169 10.22 9.03 -13.57
C LYS A 169 9.82 9.58 -12.22
N MET A 170 10.40 9.05 -11.14
CA MET A 170 10.19 9.54 -9.78
C MET A 170 10.62 11.00 -9.63
N LYS A 171 11.73 11.42 -10.26
CA LYS A 171 12.17 12.81 -10.30
C LYS A 171 11.10 13.71 -10.92
N THR A 172 10.57 13.30 -12.07
CA THR A 172 9.51 14.03 -12.77
C THR A 172 8.25 14.15 -11.91
N ASN A 173 7.82 13.04 -11.30
CA ASN A 173 6.63 13.01 -10.45
C ASN A 173 6.83 13.85 -9.18
N TYR A 174 8.02 13.82 -8.58
CA TYR A 174 8.37 14.64 -7.42
C TYR A 174 8.28 16.14 -7.73
N ILE A 175 8.94 16.61 -8.80
CA ILE A 175 8.90 18.02 -9.22
C ILE A 175 7.46 18.47 -9.50
N ASN A 176 6.69 17.66 -10.22
CA ASN A 176 5.31 17.98 -10.55
C ASN A 176 4.44 18.08 -9.28
N ALA A 177 4.64 17.19 -8.31
CA ALA A 177 3.92 17.20 -7.04
C ALA A 177 4.29 18.43 -6.19
N GLU A 178 5.56 18.78 -6.09
CA GLU A 178 6.03 19.98 -5.38
C GLU A 178 5.48 21.26 -6.01
N LYS A 179 5.54 21.37 -7.34
CA LYS A 179 4.97 22.50 -8.10
C LYS A 179 3.47 22.64 -7.85
N ALA A 180 2.72 21.54 -7.98
CA ALA A 180 1.28 21.55 -7.76
C ALA A 180 0.91 21.88 -6.31
N THR A 181 1.62 21.31 -5.34
CA THR A 181 1.40 21.56 -3.91
C THR A 181 1.62 23.03 -3.57
N ALA A 182 2.74 23.61 -3.98
CA ALA A 182 3.06 25.00 -3.69
C ALA A 182 2.07 25.97 -4.35
N ILE A 183 1.73 25.76 -5.62
CA ILE A 183 0.73 26.58 -6.34
C ILE A 183 -0.63 26.50 -5.66
N ASN A 184 -1.08 25.29 -5.30
CA ASN A 184 -2.38 25.12 -4.64
C ASN A 184 -2.38 25.76 -3.25
N ALA A 185 -1.29 25.62 -2.49
CA ALA A 185 -1.17 26.23 -1.16
C ALA A 185 -1.34 27.76 -1.23
N VAL A 186 -0.62 28.42 -2.15
CA VAL A 186 -0.72 29.88 -2.36
C VAL A 186 -2.12 30.32 -2.82
N LYS A 187 -2.78 29.50 -3.65
CA LYS A 187 -4.15 29.82 -4.13
C LYS A 187 -5.23 29.62 -3.07
N MET A 188 -5.03 28.70 -2.13
CA MET A 188 -6.05 28.30 -1.17
C MET A 188 -5.95 29.02 0.18
N LEU A 189 -4.76 29.49 0.56
CA LEU A 189 -4.51 30.04 1.89
C LEU A 189 -3.90 31.45 1.81
N PRO A 190 -4.29 32.38 2.70
CA PRO A 190 -3.59 33.65 2.88
C PRO A 190 -2.12 33.44 3.26
N MET A 191 -1.26 34.37 2.85
CA MET A 191 0.19 34.25 3.10
C MET A 191 0.53 34.25 4.59
N GLU A 192 -0.20 35.00 5.42
CA GLU A 192 0.02 35.02 6.87
C GLU A 192 -0.18 33.63 7.50
N GLN A 193 -1.15 32.85 6.99
CA GLN A 193 -1.38 31.49 7.46
C GLN A 193 -0.26 30.55 7.02
N LEU A 194 0.20 30.67 5.77
CA LEU A 194 1.32 29.88 5.24
C LEU A 194 2.62 30.17 6.01
N GLU A 195 2.88 31.42 6.36
CA GLU A 195 4.03 31.84 7.18
C GLU A 195 3.99 31.21 8.57
N GLN A 196 2.82 31.17 9.21
CA GLN A 196 2.64 30.51 10.50
C GLN A 196 2.86 28.99 10.39
N MET A 197 2.29 28.35 9.36
CA MET A 197 2.42 26.91 9.15
C MET A 197 3.85 26.48 8.85
N LEU A 198 4.62 27.32 8.14
CA LEU A 198 5.98 27.03 7.68
C LEU A 198 7.06 27.77 8.47
N ALA A 199 6.73 28.35 9.64
CA ALA A 199 7.64 29.16 10.43
C ALA A 199 8.97 28.45 10.77
N ASN A 200 8.92 27.12 10.91
CA ASN A 200 10.08 26.28 11.23
C ASN A 200 10.71 25.60 10.00
N ASN A 201 10.23 25.91 8.78
CA ASN A 201 10.77 25.37 7.53
C ASN A 201 11.08 26.52 6.56
N THR A 202 12.24 27.15 6.76
CA THR A 202 12.68 28.34 6.01
C THR A 202 12.79 28.07 4.50
N GLU A 203 13.18 26.87 4.10
CA GLU A 203 13.29 26.48 2.70
C GLU A 203 11.91 26.42 2.04
N ALA A 204 10.96 25.70 2.66
CA ALA A 204 9.58 25.63 2.17
C ALA A 204 8.92 27.01 2.14
N LEU A 205 9.15 27.85 3.16
CA LEU A 205 8.62 29.20 3.19
C LEU A 205 9.20 30.09 2.07
N THR A 206 10.51 29.96 1.81
CA THR A 206 11.17 30.67 0.71
C THR A 206 10.56 30.28 -0.63
N HIS A 207 10.37 28.97 -0.85
CA HIS A 207 9.73 28.45 -2.06
C HIS A 207 8.29 28.96 -2.23
N ILE A 208 7.47 28.93 -1.18
CA ILE A 208 6.10 29.44 -1.21
C ILE A 208 6.06 30.94 -1.55
N ARG A 209 6.98 31.75 -0.99
CA ARG A 209 7.09 33.18 -1.33
C ARG A 209 7.46 33.40 -2.80
N MET A 210 8.45 32.65 -3.32
CA MET A 210 8.81 32.71 -4.74
C MET A 210 7.62 32.36 -5.64
N VAL A 211 6.84 31.32 -5.27
CA VAL A 211 5.64 30.92 -6.02
C VAL A 211 4.58 32.00 -6.00
N LYS A 212 4.33 32.64 -4.85
CA LYS A 212 3.39 33.76 -4.74
C LYS A 212 3.78 34.92 -5.65
N ASP A 213 5.04 35.37 -5.58
CA ASP A 213 5.54 36.48 -6.40
C ASP A 213 5.40 36.19 -7.90
N CYS A 214 5.71 34.96 -8.33
CA CYS A 214 5.58 34.56 -9.74
C CYS A 214 4.11 34.45 -10.17
N LEU A 215 3.21 34.02 -9.29
CA LEU A 215 1.76 33.99 -9.56
C LEU A 215 1.18 35.40 -9.74
N GLU A 216 1.59 36.35 -8.90
CA GLU A 216 1.14 37.76 -8.98
C GLU A 216 1.65 38.45 -10.25
N LYS A 217 2.86 38.09 -10.73
CA LYS A 217 3.48 38.64 -11.94
C LYS A 217 3.13 37.88 -13.23
N GLY A 218 2.54 36.69 -13.11
CA GLY A 218 2.25 35.82 -14.25
C GLY A 218 3.48 35.16 -14.88
N THR A 219 4.54 34.91 -14.11
CA THR A 219 5.85 34.40 -14.58
C THR A 219 6.25 33.08 -13.93
N LEU A 220 5.34 32.10 -13.87
CA LEU A 220 5.61 30.80 -13.22
C LEU A 220 6.80 30.03 -13.83
N GLU A 221 7.12 30.29 -15.09
CA GLU A 221 8.29 29.76 -15.80
C GLU A 221 9.63 30.20 -15.18
N ASP A 222 9.67 31.33 -14.45
CA ASP A 222 10.88 31.80 -13.77
C ASP A 222 11.32 30.84 -12.65
N LEU A 223 10.45 29.92 -12.22
CA LEU A 223 10.74 28.91 -11.20
C LEU A 223 11.41 27.65 -11.78
N GLU A 224 11.47 27.48 -13.10
CA GLU A 224 12.05 26.26 -13.69
C GLU A 224 13.50 25.98 -13.25
N PRO A 225 14.42 26.97 -13.16
CA PRO A 225 15.77 26.73 -12.62
C PRO A 225 15.79 26.22 -11.18
N TYR A 226 14.83 26.66 -10.35
CA TYR A 226 14.68 26.18 -8.98
C TYR A 226 14.25 24.70 -8.97
N TYR A 227 13.25 24.34 -9.77
CA TYR A 227 12.78 22.95 -9.89
C TYR A 227 13.81 22.02 -10.53
N GLU A 228 14.61 22.50 -11.49
CA GLU A 228 15.72 21.73 -12.05
C GLU A 228 16.78 21.42 -10.99
N LYS A 229 17.14 22.40 -10.15
CA LYS A 229 18.10 22.20 -9.05
C LYS A 229 17.55 21.17 -8.05
N MET A 230 16.31 21.33 -7.62
CA MET A 230 15.62 20.38 -6.74
C MET A 230 15.59 18.97 -7.34
N GLY A 231 15.30 18.86 -8.64
CA GLY A 231 15.32 17.60 -9.38
C GLY A 231 16.68 16.91 -9.37
N LYS A 232 17.78 17.66 -9.50
CA LYS A 232 19.15 17.12 -9.43
C LYS A 232 19.47 16.58 -8.04
N GLU A 233 19.13 17.33 -7.00
CA GLU A 233 19.36 16.91 -5.60
C GLU A 233 18.55 15.64 -5.27
N TYR A 234 17.28 15.62 -5.65
CA TYR A 234 16.41 14.45 -5.51
C TYR A 234 16.98 13.22 -6.25
N THR A 235 17.46 13.40 -7.48
CA THR A 235 18.07 12.34 -8.28
C THR A 235 19.30 11.76 -7.58
N GLN A 236 20.18 12.61 -7.04
CA GLN A 236 21.36 12.16 -6.31
C GLN A 236 20.97 11.36 -5.06
N ASN A 237 19.94 11.80 -4.34
CA ASN A 237 19.42 11.09 -3.17
C ASN A 237 18.87 9.70 -3.54
N LEU A 238 18.13 9.59 -4.65
CA LEU A 238 17.64 8.30 -5.14
C LEU A 238 18.77 7.37 -5.63
N ILE A 239 19.78 7.90 -6.31
CA ILE A 239 20.96 7.12 -6.72
C ILE A 239 21.67 6.56 -5.49
N ASN A 240 21.88 7.40 -4.46
CA ASN A 240 22.50 6.97 -3.20
C ASN A 240 21.67 5.89 -2.49
N LEU A 241 20.34 6.06 -2.44
CA LEU A 241 19.43 5.05 -1.89
C LEU A 241 19.50 3.74 -2.70
N ARG A 242 19.44 3.81 -4.02
CA ARG A 242 19.54 2.64 -4.92
C ARG A 242 20.82 1.87 -4.65
N GLN A 243 21.95 2.56 -4.52
CA GLN A 243 23.23 1.90 -4.23
C GLN A 243 23.19 1.17 -2.88
N LYS A 244 22.72 1.82 -1.82
CA LYS A 244 22.56 1.17 -0.49
C LYS A 244 21.65 -0.06 -0.56
N LEU A 245 20.55 0.02 -1.29
CA LEU A 245 19.64 -1.11 -1.48
C LEU A 245 20.31 -2.25 -2.24
N ILE A 246 21.12 -1.96 -3.26
CA ILE A 246 21.89 -2.95 -4.00
C ILE A 246 22.95 -3.60 -3.10
N ASP A 247 23.68 -2.82 -2.31
CA ASP A 247 24.74 -3.31 -1.43
C ASP A 247 24.19 -4.24 -0.34
N LYS A 248 23.00 -3.93 0.20
CA LYS A 248 22.39 -4.68 1.31
C LYS A 248 21.54 -5.86 0.85
N LEU A 249 20.80 -5.71 -0.24
CA LEU A 249 19.79 -6.69 -0.66
C LEU A 249 20.16 -7.38 -1.99
N GLY A 250 21.15 -6.88 -2.71
CA GLY A 250 21.61 -7.39 -4.00
C GLY A 250 20.93 -6.75 -5.21
N LEU A 251 21.65 -6.67 -6.33
CA LEU A 251 21.13 -6.23 -7.62
C LEU A 251 20.22 -7.31 -8.23
N ILE A 252 19.09 -6.90 -8.81
CA ILE A 252 18.22 -7.79 -9.59
C ILE A 252 18.58 -7.66 -11.06
N LYS A 253 19.10 -8.75 -11.64
CA LYS A 253 19.54 -8.80 -13.04
C LYS A 253 18.38 -8.75 -14.02
N LYS A 254 18.61 -8.18 -15.20
CA LYS A 254 17.59 -8.00 -16.25
C LYS A 254 16.98 -9.29 -16.80
N ASP A 255 17.68 -10.42 -16.65
CA ASP A 255 17.26 -11.77 -17.06
C ASP A 255 16.63 -12.56 -15.91
N SER A 256 16.42 -11.93 -14.75
CA SER A 256 15.71 -12.52 -13.62
C SER A 256 14.29 -12.95 -14.00
N ASN A 257 13.84 -14.08 -13.47
CA ASN A 257 12.45 -14.51 -13.60
C ASN A 257 11.44 -13.52 -12.96
N GLN A 258 11.93 -12.57 -12.15
CA GLN A 258 11.11 -11.53 -11.52
C GLN A 258 10.92 -10.28 -12.40
N THR A 259 11.67 -10.12 -13.50
CA THR A 259 11.67 -8.88 -14.30
C THR A 259 10.27 -8.49 -14.78
N LYS A 260 9.45 -9.45 -15.25
CA LYS A 260 8.06 -9.17 -15.66
C LYS A 260 7.19 -8.67 -14.50
N LYS A 261 7.42 -9.19 -13.28
CA LYS A 261 6.71 -8.78 -12.08
C LYS A 261 7.10 -7.36 -11.67
N ILE A 262 8.40 -7.08 -11.66
CA ILE A 262 8.96 -5.79 -11.29
C ILE A 262 8.55 -4.70 -12.29
N GLN A 263 8.51 -5.01 -13.59
CA GLN A 263 7.95 -4.11 -14.59
C GLN A 263 6.48 -3.78 -14.30
N GLY A 264 5.70 -4.77 -13.84
CA GLY A 264 4.33 -4.56 -13.39
C GLY A 264 4.24 -3.57 -12.23
N TYR A 265 5.09 -3.72 -11.22
CA TYR A 265 5.17 -2.78 -10.10
C TYR A 265 5.52 -1.36 -10.54
N PHE A 266 6.55 -1.21 -11.37
CA PHE A 266 6.95 0.10 -11.89
C PHE A 266 5.79 0.79 -12.62
N ASN A 267 5.10 0.07 -13.49
CA ASN A 267 3.97 0.61 -14.25
C ASN A 267 2.77 0.99 -13.36
N GLU A 268 2.56 0.29 -12.25
CA GLU A 268 1.45 0.57 -11.31
C GLU A 268 1.79 1.72 -10.35
N PHE A 269 3.01 1.80 -9.82
CA PHE A 269 3.47 2.95 -9.04
C PHE A 269 3.50 4.24 -9.86
N ASP A 270 3.77 4.14 -11.16
CA ASP A 270 3.71 5.30 -12.05
C ASP A 270 2.28 5.81 -12.29
N LYS A 271 1.30 4.91 -12.15
CA LYS A 271 -0.10 5.17 -12.48
C LYS A 271 -1.01 5.01 -11.27
N ILE A 272 -0.58 5.41 -10.07
CA ILE A 272 -1.43 5.41 -8.87
C ILE A 272 -2.65 6.32 -9.15
N GLY A 273 -3.68 5.71 -9.72
CA GLY A 273 -4.85 6.34 -10.31
C GLY A 273 -6.13 5.66 -9.83
N TYR A 274 -6.02 4.94 -8.72
CA TYR A 274 -7.14 4.41 -7.97
C TYR A 274 -7.69 5.43 -6.97
N TYR A 275 -7.30 6.70 -7.03
CA TYR A 275 -8.02 7.80 -6.38
C TYR A 275 -8.97 8.47 -7.37
N ASN A 276 -10.14 8.86 -6.89
CA ASN A 276 -11.07 9.74 -7.59
C ASN A 276 -10.59 11.20 -7.50
N SER A 277 -11.20 12.10 -8.26
CA SER A 277 -10.88 13.54 -8.25
C SER A 277 -11.14 14.23 -6.91
N ASP A 278 -12.02 13.65 -6.08
CA ASP A 278 -12.29 14.09 -4.70
C ASP A 278 -11.26 13.58 -3.68
N GLY A 279 -10.25 12.81 -4.12
CA GLY A 279 -9.22 12.21 -3.28
C GLY A 279 -9.65 10.92 -2.57
N GLN A 280 -10.87 10.42 -2.80
CA GLN A 280 -11.33 9.15 -2.24
C GLN A 280 -10.82 7.96 -3.06
N VAL A 281 -10.65 6.81 -2.41
CA VAL A 281 -10.23 5.59 -3.11
C VAL A 281 -11.34 5.09 -4.03
N ASN A 282 -11.05 5.03 -5.32
CA ASN A 282 -11.78 4.25 -6.31
C ASN A 282 -11.59 2.75 -6.04
N LEU A 283 -12.47 2.19 -5.23
CA LEU A 283 -12.42 0.80 -4.77
C LEU A 283 -12.32 -0.22 -5.92
N ALA A 284 -12.96 0.04 -7.05
CA ALA A 284 -12.91 -0.86 -8.21
C ALA A 284 -11.51 -0.94 -8.83
N LYS A 285 -10.84 0.21 -8.95
CA LYS A 285 -9.46 0.28 -9.45
C LYS A 285 -8.48 -0.27 -8.42
N TYR A 286 -8.68 0.08 -7.15
CA TYR A 286 -7.86 -0.39 -6.02
C TYR A 286 -7.84 -1.92 -5.96
N LEU A 287 -9.00 -2.58 -5.99
CA LEU A 287 -9.09 -4.05 -5.95
C LEU A 287 -8.51 -4.75 -7.20
N LYS A 288 -8.32 -4.03 -8.31
CA LYS A 288 -7.66 -4.54 -9.53
C LYS A 288 -6.15 -4.32 -9.55
N SER A 289 -5.63 -3.49 -8.65
CA SER A 289 -4.20 -3.19 -8.55
C SER A 289 -3.45 -4.41 -8.02
N LYS A 290 -2.38 -4.83 -8.70
CA LYS A 290 -1.59 -5.99 -8.28
C LYS A 290 -0.72 -5.65 -7.09
N ILE A 291 -0.18 -4.43 -7.04
CA ILE A 291 0.59 -3.98 -5.88
C ILE A 291 -0.25 -4.01 -4.61
N GLU A 292 -1.52 -3.57 -4.70
CA GLU A 292 -2.48 -3.59 -3.59
C GLU A 292 -2.90 -5.01 -3.21
N GLN A 293 -3.19 -5.87 -4.19
CA GLN A 293 -3.55 -7.26 -3.88
C GLN A 293 -2.46 -7.98 -3.08
N GLU A 294 -1.19 -7.78 -3.42
CA GLU A 294 -0.09 -8.34 -2.65
C GLU A 294 0.07 -7.68 -1.27
N ALA A 295 -0.13 -6.36 -1.17
CA ALA A 295 -0.09 -5.64 0.10
C ALA A 295 -1.21 -6.09 1.05
N ILE A 296 -2.43 -6.32 0.53
CA ILE A 296 -3.57 -6.87 1.27
C ILE A 296 -3.29 -8.30 1.74
N LEU A 297 -2.73 -9.16 0.89
CA LEU A 297 -2.36 -10.53 1.29
C LEU A 297 -1.30 -10.54 2.39
N SER A 298 -0.33 -9.64 2.28
CA SER A 298 0.72 -9.42 3.26
C SER A 298 0.17 -8.89 4.60
N GLN A 299 -0.78 -7.96 4.55
CA GLN A 299 -1.52 -7.48 5.71
C GLN A 299 -2.30 -8.61 6.40
N LEU A 300 -3.06 -9.40 5.63
CA LEU A 300 -3.84 -10.52 6.17
C LEU A 300 -2.94 -11.56 6.85
N GLN A 301 -1.78 -11.86 6.26
CA GLN A 301 -0.81 -12.76 6.88
C GLN A 301 -0.31 -12.20 8.22
N ALA A 302 0.02 -10.91 8.30
CA ALA A 302 0.46 -10.28 9.54
C ALA A 302 -0.64 -10.22 10.61
N GLN A 303 -1.89 -9.95 10.22
CA GLN A 303 -3.00 -9.98 11.16
C GLN A 303 -3.27 -11.39 11.69
N PHE A 304 -3.20 -12.41 10.82
CA PHE A 304 -3.28 -13.81 11.23
C PHE A 304 -2.17 -14.16 12.23
N GLU A 305 -0.92 -13.86 11.88
CA GLU A 305 0.22 -14.08 12.78
C GLU A 305 0.01 -13.34 14.11
N TYR A 306 -0.43 -12.08 14.09
CA TYR A 306 -0.74 -11.31 15.30
C TYR A 306 -1.85 -11.94 16.15
N SER A 307 -2.88 -12.49 15.52
CA SER A 307 -4.07 -13.03 16.20
C SER A 307 -3.77 -14.26 17.06
N GLN A 308 -2.68 -14.99 16.76
CA GLN A 308 -2.33 -16.26 17.39
C GLN A 308 -3.38 -17.36 17.24
N GLU A 309 -4.31 -17.21 16.29
CA GLU A 309 -5.28 -18.25 15.97
C GLU A 309 -4.60 -19.52 15.47
N PRO A 310 -5.14 -20.72 15.77
CA PRO A 310 -4.45 -21.99 15.53
C PRO A 310 -4.31 -22.30 14.03
N CYS A 311 -5.15 -21.73 13.18
CA CYS A 311 -5.00 -21.81 11.73
C CYS A 311 -5.64 -20.63 11.00
N PHE A 312 -5.14 -20.33 9.81
CA PHE A 312 -5.63 -19.21 9.00
C PHE A 312 -7.12 -19.32 8.67
N MET A 313 -7.61 -20.54 8.44
CA MET A 313 -9.01 -20.78 8.13
C MET A 313 -9.93 -20.40 9.29
N HIS A 314 -9.51 -20.69 10.51
CA HIS A 314 -10.24 -20.31 11.71
C HIS A 314 -10.24 -18.78 11.87
N TYR A 315 -9.05 -18.16 11.77
CA TYR A 315 -8.91 -16.70 11.76
C TYR A 315 -9.83 -16.01 10.74
N ALA A 316 -9.77 -16.42 9.47
CA ALA A 316 -10.56 -15.79 8.41
C ALA A 316 -12.07 -15.91 8.63
N LYS A 317 -12.54 -17.03 9.18
CA LYS A 317 -13.95 -17.20 9.55
C LYS A 317 -14.35 -16.32 10.72
N THR A 318 -13.54 -16.29 11.77
CA THR A 318 -13.79 -15.46 12.94
C THR A 318 -13.87 -13.99 12.58
N GLU A 319 -12.94 -13.49 11.75
CA GLU A 319 -12.98 -12.10 11.26
C GLU A 319 -14.18 -11.82 10.35
N PHE A 320 -14.56 -12.78 9.49
CA PHE A 320 -15.79 -12.65 8.69
C PHE A 320 -17.03 -12.55 9.58
N LEU A 321 -17.18 -13.42 10.59
CA LEU A 321 -18.32 -13.40 11.51
C LEU A 321 -18.37 -12.09 12.32
N LYS A 322 -17.24 -11.63 12.87
CA LYS A 322 -17.16 -10.32 13.54
C LYS A 322 -17.59 -9.17 12.62
N SER A 323 -17.24 -9.25 11.34
CA SER A 323 -17.63 -8.25 10.35
C SER A 323 -19.13 -8.24 10.07
N LEU A 324 -19.84 -9.36 10.26
CA LEU A 324 -21.30 -9.43 10.15
C LEU A 324 -22.00 -8.79 11.34
N GLU A 325 -21.37 -8.79 12.51
CA GLU A 325 -21.88 -8.16 13.74
C GLU A 325 -21.73 -6.62 13.72
N ASN A 326 -20.92 -6.09 12.80
CA ASN A 326 -20.71 -4.65 12.61
C ASN A 326 -21.48 -4.12 11.39
N PRO A 327 -22.51 -3.27 11.58
CA PRO A 327 -23.32 -2.73 10.47
C PRO A 327 -22.54 -1.96 9.42
N GLU A 328 -21.46 -1.25 9.79
CA GLU A 328 -20.63 -0.50 8.83
C GLU A 328 -19.75 -1.46 8.01
N SER A 329 -19.15 -2.46 8.65
CA SER A 329 -18.39 -3.50 7.95
C SER A 329 -19.27 -4.30 6.99
N LEU A 330 -20.53 -4.55 7.35
CA LEU A 330 -21.50 -5.22 6.48
C LEU A 330 -21.81 -4.39 5.22
N LYS A 331 -22.01 -3.07 5.37
CA LYS A 331 -22.20 -2.16 4.22
C LYS A 331 -20.98 -2.18 3.29
N ASP A 332 -19.78 -2.23 3.85
CA ASP A 332 -18.55 -2.31 3.07
C ASP A 332 -18.42 -3.63 2.31
N ILE A 333 -18.75 -4.75 2.95
CA ILE A 333 -18.77 -6.08 2.30
C ILE A 333 -19.75 -6.06 1.12
N GLU A 334 -20.97 -5.55 1.30
CA GLU A 334 -21.97 -5.46 0.23
C GLU A 334 -21.52 -4.52 -0.90
N ARG A 335 -20.89 -3.39 -0.55
CA ARG A 335 -20.33 -2.43 -1.51
C ARG A 335 -19.20 -3.06 -2.35
N ILE A 336 -18.23 -3.71 -1.69
CA ILE A 336 -17.12 -4.42 -2.35
C ILE A 336 -17.69 -5.50 -3.27
N HIS A 337 -18.66 -6.28 -2.79
CA HIS A 337 -19.27 -7.36 -3.54
C HIS A 337 -19.94 -6.84 -4.82
N LYS A 338 -20.76 -5.80 -4.71
CA LYS A 338 -21.42 -5.14 -5.85
C LYS A 338 -20.42 -4.61 -6.88
N VAL A 339 -19.36 -3.98 -6.42
CA VAL A 339 -18.30 -3.45 -7.29
C VAL A 339 -17.54 -4.58 -8.00
N SER A 340 -17.25 -5.68 -7.31
CA SER A 340 -16.54 -6.83 -7.88
C SER A 340 -17.34 -7.52 -8.99
N LYS A 341 -18.66 -7.69 -8.82
CA LYS A 341 -19.57 -8.23 -9.84
C LYS A 341 -19.63 -7.36 -11.10
N ASN A 342 -19.71 -6.05 -10.92
CA ASN A 342 -19.76 -5.11 -12.05
C ASN A 342 -18.42 -5.05 -12.79
N ALA A 343 -17.31 -5.20 -12.07
CA ALA A 343 -15.97 -5.28 -12.65
C ALA A 343 -15.74 -6.51 -13.53
N THR A 344 -16.45 -7.62 -13.29
CA THR A 344 -16.40 -8.85 -14.11
C THR A 344 -17.38 -8.85 -15.29
N ASN A 345 -18.36 -7.96 -15.32
CA ASN A 345 -19.36 -7.87 -16.40
C ASN A 345 -18.99 -6.88 -17.52
N GLY A 346 -17.80 -6.27 -17.46
CA GLY A 346 -17.29 -5.32 -18.46
C GLY A 346 -16.19 -5.88 -19.37
N VAL A 347 -16.27 -7.16 -19.72
CA VAL A 347 -15.45 -7.81 -20.78
C VAL A 347 -16.32 -8.10 -21.97
#